data_AF-A0A0F9DRU2-F1
#
_entry.id   AF-A0A0F9DRU2-F1
#
_cell.length_a   1.000
_cell.length_b   1.000
_cell.length_c   1.000
_cell.angle_alpha   90.00
_cell.angle_beta   90.00
_cell.angle_gamma   90.00
#
_symmetry.space_group_name_H-M   'P 1'
#
loop_
_entity.id
_entity.type
_entity.pdbx_description
1 polymer ?
#
loop_
_entity_poly.entity_id
_entity_poly.type
_entity_poly.pdbx_seq_one_letter_code
_entity_poly.pdbx_strand_id
1 'polypeptide(L)'
;MVGQRGEHVAGVVRGAIETFQTLLGGVTDLIRAGDSTVKDLDSALTGSPSAGPSTPEQSFLEVVALMQAAMVEAGEAGSASAPAVVQRAREILGRVSREEPAWRPAPSVIRTVNDVFRTALRDLRASQDLVKLAQGNGTLDDLEKLSQWADDLTDRLAKTQKIVAQPKPSKEPPVPAASAPGSVES
;
A
#
# COMPACT_ATOMS: atom_id res chain seq x y z
N MET A 1 -33.42 0.86 23.14
CA MET A 1 -32.55 0.13 22.18
C MET A 1 -31.27 0.94 21.85
N VAL A 2 -30.59 1.51 22.84
CA VAL A 2 -29.36 2.33 22.62
C VAL A 2 -28.08 1.50 22.75
N GLY A 3 -28.07 0.43 23.56
CA GLY A 3 -26.89 -0.44 23.76
C GLY A 3 -26.44 -1.20 22.52
N GLN A 4 -27.37 -1.79 21.77
CA GLN A 4 -27.07 -2.66 20.63
C GLN A 4 -26.43 -1.94 19.44
N ARG A 5 -26.69 -0.62 19.28
CA ARG A 5 -26.05 0.20 18.24
C ARG A 5 -24.62 0.55 18.61
N GLY A 6 -24.38 0.94 19.86
CA GLY A 6 -23.03 1.27 20.35
C GLY A 6 -22.08 0.07 20.31
N GLU A 7 -22.57 -1.12 20.67
CA GLU A 7 -21.78 -2.36 20.59
C GLU A 7 -21.42 -2.74 19.14
N HIS A 8 -22.34 -2.54 18.21
CA HIS A 8 -22.09 -2.78 16.78
C HIS A 8 -21.05 -1.81 16.21
N VAL A 9 -21.15 -0.51 16.52
CA VAL A 9 -20.15 0.49 16.09
C VAL A 9 -18.77 0.16 16.66
N ALA A 10 -18.70 -0.16 17.96
CA ALA A 10 -17.45 -0.51 18.62
C ALA A 10 -16.81 -1.78 18.02
N GLY A 11 -17.62 -2.76 17.62
CA GLY A 11 -17.15 -3.97 16.95
C GLY A 11 -16.55 -3.70 15.57
N VAL A 12 -17.27 -2.96 14.72
CA VAL A 12 -16.81 -2.58 13.37
C VAL A 12 -15.53 -1.75 13.43
N VAL A 13 -15.49 -0.75 14.32
CA VAL A 13 -14.32 0.13 14.46
C VAL A 13 -13.12 -0.63 15.01
N ARG A 14 -13.31 -1.50 16.01
CA ARG A 14 -12.22 -2.32 16.55
C ARG A 14 -11.61 -3.21 15.48
N GLY A 15 -12.45 -3.94 14.74
CA GLY A 15 -11.98 -4.79 13.64
C GLY A 15 -11.22 -3.99 12.58
N ALA A 16 -11.73 -2.81 12.21
CA ALA A 16 -11.06 -1.95 11.26
C ALA A 16 -9.67 -1.48 11.73
N ILE A 17 -9.55 -1.08 13.00
CA ILE A 17 -8.27 -0.70 13.59
C ILE A 17 -7.27 -1.86 13.56
N GLU A 18 -7.70 -3.08 13.91
CA GLU A 18 -6.84 -4.27 13.86
C GLU A 18 -6.36 -4.57 12.44
N THR A 19 -7.22 -4.42 11.42
CA THR A 19 -6.84 -4.57 10.01
C THR A 19 -5.78 -3.54 9.60
N PHE A 20 -5.95 -2.26 9.93
CA PHE A 20 -4.97 -1.24 9.60
C PHE A 20 -3.64 -1.42 10.34
N GLN A 21 -3.68 -1.88 11.60
CA GLN A 21 -2.47 -2.22 12.35
C GLN A 21 -1.71 -3.39 11.71
N THR A 22 -2.43 -4.41 11.25
CA THR A 22 -1.85 -5.56 10.52
C THR A 22 -1.18 -5.10 9.23
N LEU A 23 -1.86 -4.25 8.45
CA LEU A 23 -1.31 -3.65 7.23
C LEU A 23 -0.03 -2.86 7.53
N LEU A 24 -0.04 -1.98 8.54
CA LEU A 24 1.14 -1.21 8.94
C LEU A 24 2.30 -2.09 9.37
N GLY A 25 2.04 -3.16 10.12
CA GLY A 25 3.04 -4.16 10.51
C GLY A 25 3.66 -4.81 9.28
N GLY A 26 2.83 -5.38 8.39
CA GLY A 26 3.31 -6.05 7.17
C GLY A 26 4.08 -5.14 6.23
N VAL A 27 3.68 -3.87 6.12
CA VAL A 27 4.39 -2.85 5.33
C VAL A 27 5.73 -2.51 5.98
N THR A 28 5.77 -2.32 7.30
CA THR A 28 7.01 -2.01 8.03
C THR A 28 8.03 -3.15 7.95
N ASP A 29 7.59 -4.40 8.11
CA ASP A 29 8.46 -5.58 7.96
C ASP A 29 9.01 -5.69 6.54
N LEU A 30 8.16 -5.39 5.55
CA LEU A 30 8.56 -5.40 4.16
C LEU A 30 9.54 -4.28 3.82
N ILE A 31 9.34 -3.07 4.33
CA ILE A 31 10.27 -1.96 4.17
C ILE A 31 11.60 -2.36 4.80
N ARG A 32 11.59 -2.94 5.99
CA ARG A 32 12.80 -3.42 6.66
C ARG A 32 13.53 -4.50 5.84
N ALA A 33 12.81 -5.43 5.22
CA ALA A 33 13.39 -6.48 4.38
C ALA A 33 13.88 -5.96 3.00
N GLY A 34 13.16 -4.97 2.46
CA GLY A 34 13.49 -4.28 1.21
C GLY A 34 14.66 -3.33 1.35
N ASP A 35 14.75 -2.58 2.44
CA ASP A 35 15.84 -1.64 2.75
C ASP A 35 17.19 -2.36 2.83
N SER A 36 17.25 -3.60 3.33
CA SER A 36 18.49 -4.40 3.30
C SER A 36 18.91 -4.77 1.87
N THR A 37 17.96 -5.04 0.97
CA THR A 37 18.25 -5.42 -0.43
C THR A 37 18.52 -4.19 -1.31
N VAL A 38 17.83 -3.08 -1.04
CA VAL A 38 17.96 -1.80 -1.74
C VAL A 38 19.19 -1.05 -1.25
N LYS A 39 19.54 -1.06 0.05
CA LYS A 39 20.83 -0.50 0.53
C LYS A 39 22.02 -1.19 -0.12
N ASP A 40 21.97 -2.51 -0.31
CA ASP A 40 23.08 -3.26 -0.91
C ASP A 40 23.28 -2.85 -2.38
N LEU A 41 22.17 -2.65 -3.11
CA LEU A 41 22.19 -2.19 -4.50
C LEU A 41 22.49 -0.70 -4.65
N ASP A 42 21.96 0.16 -3.78
CA ASP A 42 22.10 1.61 -3.83
C ASP A 42 23.45 2.08 -3.27
N SER A 43 23.97 1.45 -2.20
CA SER A 43 25.33 1.72 -1.71
C SER A 43 26.40 1.29 -2.72
N ALA A 44 26.10 0.31 -3.57
CA ALA A 44 26.96 -0.08 -4.69
C ALA A 44 26.85 0.87 -5.90
N LEU A 45 25.77 1.65 -6.03
CA LEU A 45 25.48 2.44 -7.23
C LEU A 45 25.60 3.95 -7.08
N THR A 46 25.30 4.55 -5.92
CA THR A 46 25.07 6.01 -5.85
C THR A 46 25.79 6.74 -4.73
N GLY A 47 26.21 6.07 -3.67
CA GLY A 47 27.11 6.65 -2.66
C GLY A 47 26.69 8.02 -2.13
N SER A 48 25.40 8.28 -1.86
CA SER A 48 24.91 9.33 -0.94
C SER A 48 23.37 9.33 -0.81
N PRO A 49 22.81 9.63 0.38
CA PRO A 49 21.37 9.59 0.63
C PRO A 49 20.67 10.82 0.06
N SER A 50 19.66 10.61 -0.78
CA SER A 50 18.87 11.69 -1.38
C SER A 50 17.69 12.07 -0.48
N ALA A 51 17.70 13.30 0.05
CA ALA A 51 16.51 13.95 0.60
C ALA A 51 15.67 14.49 -0.57
N GLY A 52 14.85 13.61 -1.15
CA GLY A 52 13.95 13.90 -2.28
C GLY A 52 12.47 14.04 -1.87
N PRO A 53 11.57 14.37 -2.81
CA PRO A 53 10.13 14.44 -2.57
C PRO A 53 9.59 13.13 -1.97
N SER A 54 8.56 13.23 -1.11
CA SER A 54 7.95 12.09 -0.41
C SER A 54 7.79 10.87 -1.32
N THR A 55 8.37 9.75 -0.91
CA THR A 55 8.27 8.51 -1.67
C THR A 55 6.82 7.98 -1.59
N PRO A 56 6.33 7.24 -2.60
CA PRO A 56 4.99 6.62 -2.56
C PRO A 56 4.73 5.81 -1.29
N GLU A 57 5.79 5.24 -0.71
CA GLU A 57 5.76 4.51 0.55
C GLU A 57 5.48 5.42 1.75
N GLN A 58 6.16 6.56 1.86
CA GLN A 58 5.91 7.52 2.94
C GLN A 58 4.48 8.06 2.87
N SER A 59 4.04 8.46 1.66
CA SER A 59 2.69 8.94 1.42
C SER A 59 1.64 7.89 1.77
N PHE A 60 1.93 6.63 1.44
CA PHE A 60 1.07 5.51 1.79
C PHE A 60 0.96 5.31 3.31
N LEU A 61 2.09 5.32 4.03
CA LEU A 61 2.09 5.21 5.50
C LEU A 61 1.30 6.35 6.16
N GLU A 62 1.49 7.59 5.69
CA GLU A 62 0.74 8.74 6.21
C GLU A 62 -0.77 8.62 5.94
N VAL A 63 -1.16 8.13 4.76
CA VAL A 63 -2.57 7.88 4.43
C VAL A 63 -3.18 6.79 5.31
N VAL A 64 -2.47 5.68 5.52
CA VAL A 64 -2.93 4.59 6.40
C VAL A 64 -3.08 5.08 7.86
N ALA A 65 -2.14 5.89 8.35
CA ALA A 65 -2.23 6.48 9.68
C ALA A 65 -3.46 7.40 9.82
N LEU A 66 -3.74 8.22 8.81
CA LEU A 66 -4.94 9.06 8.79
C LEU A 66 -6.24 8.24 8.75
N MET A 67 -6.25 7.11 8.03
CA MET A 67 -7.39 6.20 7.99
C MET A 67 -7.62 5.56 9.36
N GLN A 68 -6.56 5.10 10.02
CA GLN A 68 -6.67 4.57 11.38
C GLN A 68 -7.20 5.63 12.37
N ALA A 69 -6.71 6.87 12.27
CA ALA A 69 -7.21 7.98 13.08
C ALA A 69 -8.71 8.24 12.81
N ALA A 70 -9.14 8.21 11.55
CA ALA A 70 -10.56 8.36 11.19
C ALA A 70 -11.43 7.25 11.82
N MET A 71 -10.94 6.01 11.90
CA MET A 71 -11.64 4.91 12.55
C MET A 71 -11.78 5.12 14.06
N VAL A 72 -10.70 5.54 14.73
CA VAL A 72 -10.72 5.85 16.17
C VAL A 72 -11.74 6.93 16.48
N GLU A 73 -11.69 8.04 15.73
CA GLU A 73 -12.62 9.17 15.87
C GLU A 73 -14.08 8.75 15.62
N ALA A 74 -14.32 7.85 14.64
CA ALA A 74 -15.65 7.31 14.38
C ALA A 74 -16.15 6.42 15.53
N GLY A 75 -15.26 5.67 16.17
CA GLY A 75 -15.57 4.87 17.36
C GLY A 75 -15.91 5.72 18.57
N GLU A 76 -15.11 6.74 18.86
CA GLU A 76 -15.33 7.67 19.98
C GLU A 76 -16.61 8.49 19.79
N ALA A 77 -16.88 8.94 18.57
CA ALA A 77 -18.08 9.71 18.24
C ALA A 77 -19.33 8.82 18.00
N GLY A 78 -19.14 7.51 17.82
CA GLY A 78 -20.21 6.59 17.41
C GLY A 78 -20.77 6.87 16.01
N SER A 79 -20.04 7.59 15.15
CA SER A 79 -20.53 8.07 13.84
C SER A 79 -19.41 8.27 12.83
N ALA A 80 -19.63 7.77 11.60
CA ALA A 80 -18.76 8.00 10.44
C ALA A 80 -18.88 9.41 9.83
N SER A 81 -19.90 10.17 10.21
CA SER A 81 -20.13 11.55 9.74
C SER A 81 -19.73 12.60 10.78
N ALA A 82 -19.07 12.19 11.86
CA ALA A 82 -18.56 13.12 12.86
C ALA A 82 -17.55 14.10 12.24
N PRO A 83 -17.52 15.38 12.65
CA PRO A 83 -16.67 16.39 12.03
C PRO A 83 -15.18 16.01 11.94
N ALA A 84 -14.66 15.32 12.96
CA ALA A 84 -13.28 14.82 12.98
C ALA A 84 -13.05 13.78 11.87
N VAL A 85 -13.94 12.80 11.72
CA VAL A 85 -13.88 11.76 10.66
C VAL A 85 -13.92 12.40 9.28
N VAL A 86 -14.81 13.39 9.08
CA VAL A 86 -14.94 14.13 7.82
C VAL A 86 -13.66 14.91 7.51
N GLN A 87 -13.05 15.57 8.50
CA GLN A 87 -11.76 16.24 8.31
C GLN A 87 -10.67 15.26 7.91
N ARG A 88 -10.56 14.12 8.61
CA ARG A 88 -9.57 13.08 8.27
C ARG A 88 -9.74 12.56 6.85
N ALA A 89 -10.98 12.29 6.43
CA ALA A 89 -11.28 11.86 5.06
C ALA A 89 -10.88 12.91 4.01
N ARG A 90 -11.07 14.19 4.30
CA ARG A 90 -10.61 15.29 3.42
C ARG A 90 -9.09 15.39 3.36
N GLU A 91 -8.41 15.22 4.48
CA GLU A 91 -6.94 15.20 4.52
C GLU A 91 -6.38 14.06 3.67
N ILE A 92 -6.96 12.86 3.78
CA ILE A 92 -6.59 11.69 2.96
C ILE A 92 -6.77 12.01 1.48
N LEU A 93 -7.95 12.50 1.07
CA LEU A 93 -8.22 12.87 -0.33
C LEU A 93 -7.26 13.95 -0.85
N GLY A 94 -6.95 14.94 -0.02
CA GLY A 94 -6.01 16.01 -0.35
C GLY A 94 -4.61 15.47 -0.64
N ARG A 95 -4.13 14.54 0.19
CA ARG A 95 -2.81 13.90 0.03
C ARG A 95 -2.72 13.06 -1.23
N VAL A 96 -3.65 12.11 -1.41
CA VAL A 96 -3.65 11.23 -2.60
C VAL A 96 -3.86 12.00 -3.92
N SER A 97 -4.45 13.20 -3.87
CA SER A 97 -4.61 14.07 -5.04
C SER A 97 -3.38 14.93 -5.32
N ARG A 98 -2.70 15.43 -4.28
CA ARG A 98 -1.54 16.32 -4.43
C ARG A 98 -0.31 15.59 -4.97
N GLU A 99 -0.12 14.34 -4.59
CA GLU A 99 1.10 13.60 -4.89
C GLU A 99 1.04 12.83 -6.23
N GLU A 100 -0.11 12.87 -6.92
CA GLU A 100 -0.35 12.22 -8.22
C GLU A 100 0.62 12.60 -9.36
N PRO A 101 1.05 13.87 -9.53
CA PRO A 101 1.94 14.25 -10.63
C PRO A 101 3.32 13.57 -10.55
N ALA A 102 3.74 13.14 -9.35
CA ALA A 102 5.08 12.64 -9.11
C ALA A 102 5.27 11.15 -9.46
N TRP A 103 4.19 10.37 -9.63
CA TRP A 103 4.28 8.90 -9.69
C TRP A 103 3.74 8.26 -10.98
N ARG A 104 3.66 9.01 -12.08
CA ARG A 104 3.28 8.51 -13.40
C ARG A 104 4.48 7.91 -14.16
N PRO A 105 4.27 6.85 -14.97
CA PRO A 105 3.02 6.16 -15.25
C PRO A 105 2.71 5.03 -14.25
N ALA A 106 1.42 4.70 -14.13
CA ALA A 106 0.97 3.47 -13.51
C ALA A 106 1.64 2.28 -14.20
N PRO A 107 2.33 1.39 -13.48
CA PRO A 107 2.82 0.17 -14.09
C PRO A 107 1.62 -0.67 -14.56
N SER A 108 1.61 -1.12 -15.80
CA SER A 108 0.56 -2.01 -16.34
C SER A 108 0.59 -3.40 -15.69
N VAL A 109 1.67 -3.74 -14.99
CA VAL A 109 1.88 -4.99 -14.27
C VAL A 109 2.50 -4.66 -12.92
N ILE A 110 1.86 -5.07 -11.83
CA ILE A 110 2.41 -4.95 -10.47
C ILE A 110 3.56 -5.95 -10.34
N ARG A 111 4.81 -5.45 -10.24
CA ARG A 111 6.00 -6.29 -10.09
C ARG A 111 6.75 -6.01 -8.80
N THR A 112 6.54 -4.83 -8.23
CA THR A 112 7.21 -4.38 -7.00
C THR A 112 6.19 -3.91 -5.98
N VAL A 113 6.65 -3.80 -4.73
CA VAL A 113 5.83 -3.28 -3.64
C VAL A 113 5.52 -1.80 -3.85
N ASN A 114 6.45 -1.04 -4.41
CA ASN A 114 6.21 0.35 -4.80
C ASN A 114 5.07 0.47 -5.83
N ASP A 115 4.94 -0.50 -6.74
CA ASP A 115 3.79 -0.56 -7.66
C ASP A 115 2.47 -0.83 -6.94
N VAL A 116 2.51 -1.64 -5.87
CA VAL A 116 1.35 -1.88 -5.00
C VAL A 116 0.95 -0.59 -4.29
N PHE A 117 1.88 0.15 -3.67
CA PHE A 117 1.59 1.42 -3.00
C PHE A 117 1.02 2.48 -3.95
N ARG A 118 1.62 2.63 -5.14
CA ARG A 118 1.10 3.57 -6.16
C ARG A 118 -0.30 3.20 -6.65
N THR A 119 -0.59 1.90 -6.76
CA THR A 119 -1.92 1.43 -7.16
C THR A 119 -2.93 1.65 -6.03
N ALA A 120 -2.56 1.32 -4.79
CA ALA A 120 -3.37 1.54 -3.60
C ALA A 120 -3.78 3.02 -3.41
N LEU A 121 -2.83 3.95 -3.57
CA LEU A 121 -3.10 5.39 -3.50
C LEU A 121 -4.04 5.87 -4.62
N ARG A 122 -3.95 5.26 -5.83
CA ARG A 122 -4.88 5.54 -6.93
C ARG A 122 -6.28 4.99 -6.64
N ASP A 123 -6.36 3.78 -6.12
CA ASP A 123 -7.63 3.13 -5.77
C ASP A 123 -8.36 3.94 -4.69
N LEU A 124 -7.65 4.44 -3.67
CA LEU A 124 -8.22 5.32 -2.65
C LEU A 124 -8.74 6.64 -3.21
N ARG A 125 -8.02 7.27 -4.13
CA ARG A 125 -8.51 8.49 -4.78
C ARG A 125 -9.83 8.27 -5.51
N ALA A 126 -9.97 7.11 -6.15
CA ALA A 126 -11.18 6.74 -6.87
C ALA A 126 -12.27 6.14 -5.96
N SER A 127 -11.98 5.95 -4.66
CA SER A 127 -12.90 5.34 -3.70
C SER A 127 -14.10 6.24 -3.47
N GLN A 128 -15.29 5.73 -3.83
CA GLN A 128 -16.55 6.41 -3.53
C GLN A 128 -16.82 6.48 -2.03
N ASP A 129 -16.38 5.47 -1.27
CA ASP A 129 -16.59 5.39 0.17
C ASP A 129 -15.80 6.51 0.89
N LEU A 130 -14.54 6.72 0.50
CA LEU A 130 -13.73 7.83 1.00
C LEU A 130 -14.33 9.20 0.62
N VAL A 131 -14.85 9.34 -0.61
CA VAL A 131 -15.50 10.58 -1.06
C VAL A 131 -16.76 10.89 -0.24
N LYS A 132 -17.60 9.89 0.04
CA LYS A 132 -18.79 10.08 0.89
C LYS A 132 -18.41 10.52 2.31
N LEU A 133 -17.38 9.91 2.90
CA LEU A 133 -16.87 10.28 4.21
C LEU A 133 -16.37 11.74 4.21
N ALA A 134 -15.61 12.15 3.20
CA ALA A 134 -15.12 13.53 3.07
C ALA A 134 -16.24 14.56 2.84
N GLN A 135 -17.36 14.13 2.26
CA GLN A 135 -18.56 14.95 2.09
C GLN A 135 -19.42 15.03 3.36
N GLY A 136 -19.17 14.19 4.37
CA GLY A 136 -20.01 14.08 5.57
C GLY A 136 -21.27 13.22 5.37
N ASN A 137 -21.38 12.55 4.23
CA ASN A 137 -22.49 11.65 3.89
C ASN A 137 -22.12 10.17 4.14
N GLY A 138 -20.94 9.92 4.69
CA GLY A 138 -20.45 8.57 4.94
C GLY A 138 -21.14 7.89 6.11
N THR A 139 -21.16 6.57 6.03
CA THR A 139 -21.77 5.65 6.99
C THR A 139 -20.70 4.71 7.54
N LEU A 140 -21.06 3.94 8.57
CA LEU A 140 -20.17 2.91 9.12
C LEU A 140 -19.87 1.81 8.09
N ASP A 141 -20.77 1.56 7.14
CA ASP A 141 -20.56 0.63 6.02
C ASP A 141 -19.46 1.14 5.08
N ASP A 142 -19.38 2.45 4.83
CA ASP A 142 -18.30 3.05 4.04
C ASP A 142 -16.93 2.91 4.77
N LEU A 143 -16.91 3.00 6.11
CA LEU A 143 -15.71 2.72 6.91
C LEU A 143 -15.34 1.23 6.87
N GLU A 144 -16.32 0.33 6.97
CA GLU A 144 -16.10 -1.11 6.87
C GLU A 144 -15.52 -1.50 5.50
N LYS A 145 -16.01 -0.91 4.41
CA LYS A 145 -15.44 -1.10 3.06
C LYS A 145 -14.01 -0.61 2.94
N LEU A 146 -13.67 0.51 3.59
CA LEU A 146 -12.27 0.97 3.66
C LEU A 146 -11.39 0.02 4.47
N SER A 147 -11.95 -0.65 5.48
CA SER A 147 -11.25 -1.73 6.20
C SER A 147 -11.05 -2.95 5.29
N GLN A 148 -12.07 -3.38 4.55
CA GLN A 148 -11.97 -4.49 3.61
C GLN A 148 -10.93 -4.21 2.51
N TRP A 149 -10.87 -2.96 2.03
CA TRP A 149 -9.82 -2.52 1.11
C TRP A 149 -8.41 -2.69 1.71
N ALA A 150 -8.23 -2.40 3.00
CA ALA A 150 -6.95 -2.58 3.69
C ALA A 150 -6.56 -4.06 3.83
N ASP A 151 -7.55 -4.94 4.02
CA ASP A 151 -7.35 -6.39 4.06
C ASP A 151 -6.92 -6.95 2.69
N ASP A 152 -7.64 -6.58 1.62
CA ASP A 152 -7.28 -6.95 0.24
C ASP A 152 -5.87 -6.47 -0.11
N LEU A 153 -5.52 -5.26 0.32
CA LEU A 153 -4.19 -4.72 0.11
C LEU A 153 -3.11 -5.51 0.85
N THR A 154 -3.41 -5.96 2.07
CA THR A 154 -2.51 -6.82 2.86
C THR A 154 -2.25 -8.15 2.14
N ASP A 155 -3.29 -8.79 1.59
CA ASP A 155 -3.14 -10.00 0.78
C ASP A 155 -2.35 -9.75 -0.51
N ARG A 156 -2.59 -8.63 -1.20
CA ARG A 156 -1.81 -8.24 -2.40
C ARG A 156 -0.33 -8.02 -2.09
N LEU A 157 -0.02 -7.40 -0.95
CA LEU A 157 1.36 -7.23 -0.48
C LEU A 157 2.01 -8.60 -0.19
N ALA A 158 1.31 -9.49 0.52
CA ALA A 158 1.80 -10.83 0.82
C ALA A 158 2.04 -11.68 -0.45
N LYS A 159 1.14 -11.58 -1.45
CA LYS A 159 1.32 -12.23 -2.76
C LYS A 159 2.51 -11.66 -3.54
N THR A 160 2.67 -10.34 -3.53
CA THR A 160 3.80 -9.68 -4.21
C THR A 160 5.13 -10.06 -3.57
N GLN A 161 5.19 -10.17 -2.23
CA GLN A 161 6.36 -10.70 -1.52
C GLN A 161 6.75 -12.10 -1.98
N LYS A 162 5.79 -13.02 -2.10
CA LYS A 162 6.05 -14.39 -2.58
C LYS A 162 6.57 -14.43 -4.02
N ILE A 163 6.21 -13.47 -4.86
CA ILE A 163 6.72 -13.36 -6.23
C ILE A 163 8.14 -12.81 -6.25
N VAL A 164 8.44 -11.81 -5.41
CA VAL A 164 9.79 -11.23 -5.28
C VAL A 164 10.78 -12.20 -4.62
N ALA A 165 10.32 -12.98 -3.65
CA ALA A 165 11.13 -13.98 -2.95
C ALA A 165 11.37 -15.25 -3.78
N GLN A 166 10.65 -15.46 -4.88
CA GLN A 166 10.99 -16.54 -5.80
C GLN A 166 12.26 -16.18 -6.56
N PRO A 167 13.34 -16.99 -6.48
CA PRO A 167 14.52 -16.76 -7.30
C PRO A 167 14.08 -16.74 -8.75
N LYS A 168 14.48 -15.71 -9.50
CA LYS A 168 14.36 -15.70 -10.97
C LYS A 168 14.81 -17.08 -11.45
N PRO A 169 14.02 -17.82 -12.25
CA PRO A 169 14.58 -18.98 -12.93
C PRO A 169 15.78 -18.47 -13.70
N SER A 170 16.99 -18.88 -13.29
CA SER A 170 18.21 -18.63 -14.02
C SER A 170 18.00 -19.19 -15.40
N LYS A 171 17.62 -18.32 -16.34
CA LYS A 171 17.90 -18.55 -17.74
C LYS A 171 19.40 -18.43 -17.85
N GLU A 172 20.11 -19.51 -17.50
CA GLU A 172 21.35 -19.83 -18.18
C GLU A 172 20.99 -19.86 -19.67
N PRO A 173 21.50 -18.92 -20.49
CA PRO A 173 21.47 -19.16 -21.92
C PRO A 173 22.28 -20.45 -22.14
N PRO A 174 21.75 -21.46 -22.86
CA PRO A 174 22.59 -22.59 -23.24
C PRO A 174 23.74 -22.01 -24.04
N VAL A 175 24.95 -22.10 -23.49
CA VAL A 175 26.17 -21.82 -24.24
C VAL A 175 26.13 -22.71 -25.47
N PRO A 176 26.05 -22.18 -26.70
CA PRO A 176 26.24 -23.02 -27.87
C PRO A 176 27.68 -23.54 -27.77
N ALA A 177 27.82 -24.86 -27.63
CA ALA A 177 29.11 -25.51 -27.69
C ALA A 177 29.81 -25.01 -28.94
N ALA A 178 30.92 -24.30 -28.74
CA ALA A 178 31.78 -23.83 -29.81
C ALA A 178 32.07 -25.02 -30.73
N SER A 179 31.58 -24.93 -31.97
CA SER A 179 31.99 -25.80 -33.05
C SER A 179 33.50 -25.69 -33.16
N ALA A 180 34.22 -26.71 -32.70
CA ALA A 180 35.63 -26.84 -33.02
C ALA A 180 35.76 -27.14 -34.52
N PRO A 181 36.70 -26.46 -35.20
CA PRO A 181 36.76 -26.34 -36.64
C PRO A 181 37.18 -27.65 -37.32
N GLY A 182 36.77 -27.81 -38.57
CA GLY A 182 37.26 -28.85 -39.44
C GLY A 182 38.78 -28.84 -39.54
N SER A 183 39.36 -30.03 -39.54
CA SER A 183 40.67 -30.28 -40.15
C SER A 183 40.43 -31.19 -41.34
N VAL A 184 40.66 -30.61 -42.52
CA VAL A 184 40.85 -31.32 -43.77
C VAL A 184 42.24 -31.98 -43.79
N GLU A 185 42.25 -33.26 -44.17
CA GLU A 185 43.17 -33.94 -45.10
C GLU A 185 44.71 -33.91 -44.89
N SER A 186 45.30 -35.10 -44.78
CA SER A 186 46.38 -35.62 -45.65
C SER A 186 46.55 -37.13 -45.46
#